data_AF-A0A6H1NJI2-F1
#
_entry.id   AF-A0A6H1NJI2-F1
#
_cell.length_a   1.000
_cell.length_b   1.000
_cell.length_c   1.000
_cell.angle_alpha   90.00
_cell.angle_beta   90.00
_cell.angle_gamma   90.00
#
_symmetry.space_group_name_H-M   'P 1'
#
loop_
_entity.id
_entity.type
_entity.pdbx_description
1 polymer ?
#
loop_
_entity_poly.entity_id
_entity_poly.type
_entity_poly.pdbx_seq_one_letter_code
_entity_poly.pdbx_strand_id
1 'polypeptide(L)'
;MTSVPGHLTVKVLGGRNLPAITIAHARVSLLPDGDGELSMSVVNEGSAPEHLAFVSTPDAARTSWDGDVSPAGVELVTGRTVTLGRDGAPRLLLHGVHDIHAGHNVPLILGFANVGLVHLQALPPPR
;
A
#
# COMPACT_ATOMS: atom_id res chain seq x y z
N MET A 1 -9.30 14.50 -3.33
CA MET A 1 -8.81 13.12 -3.47
C MET A 1 -9.18 12.64 -4.86
N THR A 2 -8.24 12.09 -5.61
CA THR A 2 -8.47 11.50 -6.95
C THR A 2 -8.01 10.05 -6.91
N SER A 3 -8.88 9.10 -7.25
CA SER A 3 -8.63 7.67 -7.17
C SER A 3 -9.08 6.96 -8.44
N VAL A 4 -8.22 6.07 -8.94
CA VAL A 4 -8.53 5.06 -9.96
C VAL A 4 -7.87 3.75 -9.53
N PRO A 5 -8.26 2.58 -10.07
CA PRO A 5 -7.60 1.33 -9.71
C PRO A 5 -6.07 1.41 -9.88
N GLY A 6 -5.34 1.00 -8.85
CA GLY A 6 -3.89 1.04 -8.77
C GLY A 6 -3.27 2.39 -8.44
N HIS A 7 -4.07 3.47 -8.34
CA HIS A 7 -3.54 4.82 -8.15
C HIS A 7 -4.41 5.70 -7.24
N LEU A 8 -3.75 6.44 -6.36
CA LEU A 8 -4.42 7.36 -5.46
C LEU A 8 -3.53 8.55 -5.10
N THR A 9 -4.13 9.74 -5.07
CA THR A 9 -3.49 10.93 -4.51
C THR A 9 -4.32 11.50 -3.36
N VAL A 10 -3.68 11.64 -2.20
CA VAL A 10 -4.23 12.27 -1.00
C VAL A 10 -3.43 13.53 -0.70
N LYS A 11 -4.11 14.69 -0.69
CA LYS A 11 -3.53 15.99 -0.31
C LYS A 11 -4.49 16.66 0.64
N VAL A 12 -4.04 16.92 1.87
CA VAL A 12 -4.79 17.74 2.83
C VAL A 12 -4.47 19.20 2.52
N LEU A 13 -5.47 20.08 2.52
CA LEU A 13 -5.31 21.51 2.25
C LEU A 13 -5.48 22.32 3.54
N GLY A 14 -4.73 23.42 3.70
CA GLY A 14 -5.04 24.46 4.70
C GLY A 14 -4.20 24.52 5.98
N GLY A 15 -2.94 24.07 6.00
CA GLY A 15 -2.06 24.11 7.18
C GLY A 15 -0.55 24.04 6.88
N ARG A 16 0.29 24.15 7.91
CA ARG A 16 1.72 23.80 7.82
C ARG A 16 1.86 22.29 8.11
N ASN A 17 2.78 21.59 7.46
CA ASN A 17 2.93 20.12 7.59
C ASN A 17 1.74 19.30 7.11
N LEU A 18 1.22 19.65 5.94
CA LEU A 18 0.15 18.87 5.32
C LEU A 18 0.71 17.57 4.76
N PRO A 19 0.12 16.42 5.12
CA PRO A 19 0.51 15.18 4.51
C PRO A 19 0.02 15.17 3.05
N ALA A 20 0.92 14.74 2.16
CA ALA A 20 0.63 14.58 0.75
C ALA A 20 1.26 13.26 0.29
N ILE A 21 0.41 12.29 -0.03
CA ILE A 21 0.82 10.96 -0.46
C ILE A 21 0.27 10.69 -1.86
N THR A 22 1.14 10.19 -2.73
CA THR A 22 0.74 9.61 -4.01
C THR A 22 1.13 8.13 -4.02
N ILE A 23 0.14 7.28 -4.29
CA ILE A 23 0.28 5.84 -4.46
C ILE A 23 0.09 5.52 -5.92
N ALA A 24 1.00 4.74 -6.50
CA ALA A 24 0.95 4.30 -7.88
C ALA A 24 1.25 2.81 -8.00
N HIS A 25 0.76 2.22 -9.09
CA HIS A 25 1.02 0.83 -9.48
C HIS A 25 0.66 -0.20 -8.40
N ALA A 26 -0.34 0.10 -7.57
CA ALA A 26 -0.79 -0.87 -6.57
C ALA A 26 -1.40 -2.09 -7.25
N ARG A 27 -0.78 -3.25 -7.03
CA ARG A 27 -1.16 -4.53 -7.65
C ARG A 27 -0.92 -5.67 -6.67
N VAL A 28 -1.86 -6.60 -6.63
CA VAL A 28 -1.66 -7.88 -5.96
C VAL A 28 -1.22 -8.94 -6.98
N SER A 29 -0.21 -9.71 -6.62
CA SER A 29 0.21 -10.92 -7.33
C SER A 29 -0.09 -12.14 -6.47
N LEU A 30 -0.41 -13.28 -7.08
CA LEU A 30 -0.50 -14.56 -6.36
C LEU A 30 0.87 -15.23 -6.34
N LEU A 31 1.22 -15.77 -5.18
CA LEU A 31 2.43 -16.53 -4.94
C LEU A 31 2.17 -18.04 -5.15
N PRO A 32 3.23 -18.85 -5.37
CA PRO A 32 3.08 -20.28 -5.64
C PRO A 32 2.41 -21.09 -4.52
N ASP A 33 2.45 -20.59 -3.29
CA ASP A 33 1.83 -21.19 -2.09
C ASP A 33 0.35 -20.80 -1.92
N GLY A 34 -0.19 -19.96 -2.80
CA GLY A 34 -1.57 -19.48 -2.76
C GLY A 34 -1.76 -18.19 -1.97
N ASP A 35 -0.73 -17.66 -1.32
CA ASP A 35 -0.79 -16.34 -0.71
C ASP A 35 -0.68 -15.23 -1.77
N GLY A 36 -1.01 -14.01 -1.38
CA GLY A 36 -0.86 -12.82 -2.21
C GLY A 36 0.34 -11.98 -1.78
N GLU A 37 0.88 -11.19 -2.70
CA GLU A 37 1.85 -10.14 -2.40
C GLU A 37 1.37 -8.81 -3.00
N LEU A 38 1.38 -7.75 -2.19
CA LEU A 38 1.11 -6.40 -2.66
C LEU A 38 2.41 -5.72 -3.11
N SER A 39 2.41 -5.24 -4.35
CA SER A 39 3.41 -4.32 -4.89
C SER A 39 2.79 -2.94 -5.09
N MET A 40 3.54 -1.88 -4.76
CA MET A 40 3.13 -0.50 -5.04
C MET A 40 4.32 0.46 -4.89
N SER A 41 4.20 1.65 -5.48
CA SER A 41 5.08 2.79 -5.23
C SER A 41 4.34 3.86 -4.44
N VAL A 42 4.96 4.36 -3.38
CA VAL A 42 4.41 5.40 -2.51
C VAL A 42 5.39 6.57 -2.47
N VAL A 43 4.90 7.76 -2.81
CA VAL A 43 5.65 9.02 -2.75
C VAL A 43 5.09 9.87 -1.62
N ASN A 44 5.96 10.30 -0.71
CA ASN A 44 5.62 11.32 0.28
C ASN A 44 6.01 12.71 -0.25
N GLU A 45 5.04 13.44 -0.76
CA GLU A 45 5.16 14.83 -1.20
C GLU A 45 4.91 15.84 -0.05
N GLY A 46 4.61 15.36 1.15
CA GLY A 46 4.39 16.18 2.34
C GLY A 46 5.69 16.72 2.92
N SER A 47 5.60 17.64 3.89
CA SER A 47 6.78 18.27 4.50
C SER A 47 7.28 17.59 5.79
N ALA A 48 6.72 16.44 6.16
CA ALA A 48 7.15 15.63 7.30
C ALA A 48 7.20 14.14 6.92
N PRO A 49 8.05 13.33 7.58
CA PRO A 49 8.05 11.87 7.41
C PRO A 49 6.67 11.27 7.72
N GLU A 50 6.36 10.17 7.05
CA GLU A 50 5.12 9.42 7.24
C GLU A 50 5.46 7.94 7.46
N HIS A 51 4.54 7.16 8.04
CA HIS A 51 4.66 5.70 8.09
C HIS A 51 3.42 5.04 7.50
N LEU A 52 3.63 4.04 6.64
CA LEU A 52 2.59 3.07 6.31
C LEU A 52 2.60 1.97 7.37
N ALA A 53 1.72 2.10 8.34
CA ALA A 53 1.68 1.26 9.53
C ALA A 53 1.05 -0.12 9.26
N PHE A 54 -0.05 -0.14 8.51
CA PHE A 54 -0.71 -1.39 8.16
C PHE A 54 -1.46 -1.30 6.83
N VAL A 55 -1.77 -2.48 6.31
CA VAL A 55 -2.62 -2.68 5.14
C VAL A 55 -3.60 -3.79 5.49
N SER A 56 -4.85 -3.68 5.07
CA SER A 56 -5.82 -4.77 5.19
C SER A 56 -6.69 -4.87 3.95
N THR A 57 -7.28 -6.04 3.76
CA THR A 57 -8.23 -6.32 2.69
C THR A 57 -9.25 -7.34 3.20
N PRO A 58 -10.54 -7.24 2.81
CA PRO A 58 -11.50 -8.30 3.09
C PRO A 58 -11.16 -9.61 2.36
N ASP A 59 -10.37 -9.57 1.28
CA ASP A 59 -10.12 -10.72 0.40
C ASP A 59 -8.96 -11.62 0.89
N ALA A 60 -8.44 -11.36 2.09
CA ALA A 60 -7.40 -12.13 2.75
C ALA A 60 -7.68 -12.23 4.25
N ALA A 61 -7.31 -13.36 4.86
CA ALA A 61 -7.54 -13.61 6.28
C ALA A 61 -6.66 -12.74 7.19
N ARG A 62 -5.43 -12.42 6.77
CA ARG A 62 -4.51 -11.53 7.48
C ARG A 62 -3.45 -10.97 6.52
N THR A 63 -2.75 -9.94 6.95
CA THR A 63 -1.59 -9.37 6.26
C THR A 63 -0.36 -9.41 7.15
N SER A 64 0.82 -9.55 6.57
CA SER A 64 2.08 -9.42 7.31
C SER A 64 3.15 -8.73 6.49
N TRP A 65 4.12 -8.12 7.17
CA TRP A 65 5.35 -7.64 6.55
C TRP A 65 6.39 -8.75 6.55
N ASP A 66 7.06 -8.91 5.42
CA ASP A 66 8.25 -9.75 5.27
C ASP A 66 9.48 -8.85 5.03
N GLY A 67 10.59 -9.19 5.68
CA GLY A 67 11.81 -8.39 5.78
C GLY A 67 11.94 -7.55 7.05
N ASP A 68 12.98 -6.72 7.10
CA ASP A 68 13.27 -5.82 8.22
C ASP A 68 12.41 -4.55 8.13
N VAL A 69 11.25 -4.59 8.79
CA VAL A 69 10.30 -3.48 8.86
C VAL A 69 10.14 -3.06 10.31
N SER A 70 10.16 -1.74 10.57
CA SER A 70 10.01 -1.22 11.92
C SER A 70 8.64 -1.60 12.51
N PRO A 71 8.48 -1.63 13.85
CA PRO A 71 7.17 -1.81 14.48
C PRO A 71 6.16 -0.71 14.11
N ALA A 72 6.62 0.46 13.66
CA ALA A 72 5.77 1.54 13.17
C ALA A 72 5.34 1.36 11.70
N GLY A 73 5.82 0.30 11.04
CA GLY A 73 5.62 0.02 9.62
C GLY A 73 6.73 0.55 8.73
N VAL A 74 6.41 0.81 7.46
CA VAL A 74 7.36 1.28 6.46
C VAL A 74 7.47 2.80 6.50
N GLU A 75 8.66 3.32 6.77
CA GLU A 75 8.93 4.75 6.76
C GLU A 75 8.88 5.32 5.33
N LEU A 76 8.18 6.43 5.17
CA LEU A 76 8.02 7.19 3.94
C LEU A 76 8.69 8.55 4.11
N VAL A 77 9.98 8.59 3.79
CA VAL A 77 10.78 9.82 3.87
C VAL A 77 10.24 10.88 2.90
N THR A 78 10.14 12.13 3.37
CA THR A 78 9.75 13.29 2.56
C THR A 78 10.55 13.40 1.26
N GLY A 79 9.84 13.62 0.15
CA GLY A 79 10.41 13.80 -1.19
C GLY A 79 10.97 12.51 -1.81
N ARG A 80 10.75 11.35 -1.18
CA ARG A 80 11.24 10.05 -1.67
C ARG A 80 10.09 9.15 -2.10
N THR A 81 10.43 8.24 -3.01
CA THR A 81 9.58 7.12 -3.40
C THR A 81 10.05 5.86 -2.69
N VAL A 82 9.13 5.19 -2.00
CA VAL A 82 9.31 3.84 -1.48
C VAL A 82 8.56 2.89 -2.40
N THR A 83 9.19 1.77 -2.75
CA THR A 83 8.57 0.72 -3.58
C THR A 83 8.52 -0.57 -2.78
N LEU A 84 7.32 -1.13 -2.65
CA LEU A 84 7.06 -2.42 -2.00
C LEU A 84 7.04 -3.55 -3.02
N GLY A 85 7.39 -4.76 -2.58
CA GLY A 85 7.27 -5.98 -3.40
C GLY A 85 8.30 -6.06 -4.54
N ARG A 86 9.48 -5.45 -4.34
CA ARG A 86 10.66 -5.64 -5.20
C ARG A 86 11.76 -6.31 -4.40
N ASP A 87 12.70 -6.97 -5.08
CA ASP A 87 13.85 -7.61 -4.44
C ASP A 87 14.60 -6.64 -3.51
N GLY A 88 14.82 -7.09 -2.27
CA GLY A 88 15.51 -6.30 -1.23
C GLY A 88 14.70 -5.13 -0.65
N ALA A 89 13.42 -4.99 -0.98
CA ALA A 89 12.53 -4.01 -0.36
C ALA A 89 11.52 -4.67 0.58
N PRO A 90 10.83 -3.89 1.44
CA PRO A 90 9.75 -4.41 2.25
C PRO A 90 8.68 -5.08 1.39
N ARG A 91 8.25 -6.26 1.83
CA ARG A 91 7.21 -7.06 1.16
C ARG A 91 5.99 -7.12 2.05
N LEU A 92 4.82 -6.96 1.46
CA LEU A 92 3.55 -7.13 2.16
C LEU A 92 2.85 -8.38 1.64
N LEU A 93 2.71 -9.36 2.51
CA LEU A 93 2.06 -10.63 2.22
C LEU A 93 0.59 -10.59 2.65
N LEU A 94 -0.28 -11.13 1.81
CA LEU A 94 -1.70 -11.33 2.04
C LEU A 94 -1.93 -12.83 2.22
N HIS A 95 -2.25 -13.26 3.42
CA HIS A 95 -2.36 -14.68 3.72
C HIS A 95 -3.80 -15.18 3.66
N GLY A 96 -4.00 -16.40 3.17
CA GLY A 96 -5.34 -17.00 3.11
C GLY A 96 -6.26 -16.25 2.16
N VAL A 97 -5.73 -15.97 0.97
CA VAL A 97 -6.45 -15.31 -0.12
C VAL A 97 -7.58 -16.21 -0.63
N HIS A 98 -8.77 -15.66 -0.87
CA HIS A 98 -9.91 -16.45 -1.35
C HIS A 98 -10.65 -15.83 -2.55
N ASP A 99 -10.60 -14.51 -2.75
CA ASP A 99 -11.32 -13.82 -3.84
C ASP A 99 -10.43 -12.98 -4.77
N ILE A 100 -9.11 -13.12 -4.69
CA ILE A 100 -8.17 -12.39 -5.56
C ILE A 100 -7.90 -13.19 -6.84
N HIS A 101 -8.30 -12.63 -7.98
CA HIS A 101 -8.17 -13.25 -9.30
C HIS A 101 -8.09 -12.19 -10.40
N ALA A 102 -7.66 -12.58 -11.61
CA ALA A 102 -7.26 -11.68 -12.70
C ALA A 102 -8.36 -10.75 -13.29
N GLY A 103 -9.56 -10.74 -12.72
CA GLY A 103 -10.70 -9.92 -13.14
C GLY A 103 -11.26 -8.99 -12.06
N HIS A 104 -10.75 -9.05 -10.83
CA HIS A 104 -11.33 -8.35 -9.69
C HIS A 104 -10.29 -7.46 -9.01
N ASN A 105 -10.52 -6.15 -9.01
CA ASN A 105 -9.70 -5.22 -8.25
C ASN A 105 -9.79 -5.57 -6.76
N VAL A 106 -8.66 -5.50 -6.06
CA VAL A 106 -8.59 -5.88 -4.65
C VAL A 106 -8.81 -4.63 -3.79
N PRO A 107 -9.89 -4.55 -3.00
CA PRO A 107 -10.10 -3.45 -2.05
C PRO A 107 -9.04 -3.51 -0.95
N LEU A 108 -8.37 -2.38 -0.72
CA LEU A 108 -7.37 -2.20 0.32
C LEU A 108 -7.77 -1.06 1.25
N ILE A 109 -7.49 -1.25 2.53
CA ILE A 109 -7.44 -0.19 3.54
C ILE A 109 -5.97 -0.01 3.93
N LEU A 110 -5.46 1.20 3.77
CA LEU A 110 -4.09 1.58 4.12
C LEU A 110 -4.13 2.50 5.34
N GLY A 111 -3.37 2.15 6.37
CA GLY A 111 -3.22 2.96 7.58
C GLY A 111 -1.92 3.73 7.57
N PHE A 112 -2.02 5.05 7.40
CA PHE A 112 -0.89 5.97 7.53
C PHE A 112 -0.92 6.66 8.90
N ALA A 113 0.25 6.94 9.48
CA ALA A 113 0.31 7.55 10.81
C ALA A 113 -0.27 8.98 10.86
N ASN A 114 -0.03 9.80 9.83
CA ASN A 114 -0.52 11.18 9.78
C ASN A 114 -1.67 11.39 8.76
N VAL A 115 -1.63 10.75 7.58
CA VAL A 115 -2.76 10.79 6.63
C VAL A 115 -4.00 10.09 7.20
N GLY A 116 -3.81 9.09 8.06
CA GLY A 116 -4.90 8.25 8.58
C GLY A 116 -5.29 7.13 7.63
N LEU A 117 -6.56 6.73 7.68
CA LEU A 117 -7.08 5.61 6.88
C LEU A 117 -7.43 6.03 5.46
N VAL A 118 -7.01 5.21 4.51
CA VAL A 118 -7.18 5.46 3.10
C VAL A 118 -7.67 4.21 2.39
N HIS A 119 -8.71 4.34 1.57
CA HIS A 119 -9.19 3.27 0.71
C HIS A 119 -8.54 3.34 -0.67
N LEU A 120 -8.08 2.19 -1.16
CA LEU A 120 -7.47 2.02 -2.47
C LEU A 120 -8.03 0.75 -3.13
N GLN A 121 -8.22 0.78 -4.44
CA GLN A 121 -8.48 -0.42 -5.22
C GLN A 121 -7.18 -0.82 -5.90
N ALA A 122 -6.57 -1.93 -5.53
CA ALA A 122 -5.39 -2.44 -6.23
C ALA A 122 -5.79 -3.21 -7.48
N LEU A 123 -4.90 -3.21 -8.48
CA LEU A 123 -5.08 -4.02 -9.67
C LEU A 123 -4.97 -5.51 -9.33
N PRO A 124 -5.77 -6.38 -9.99
CA PRO A 124 -5.67 -7.81 -9.81
C PRO A 124 -4.32 -8.37 -10.27
N PRO A 125 -4.04 -9.65 -10.02
CA PRO A 125 -2.98 -10.38 -10.70
C PRO A 125 -3.12 -10.25 -12.22
N PRO A 126 -2.01 -10.24 -12.99
CA PRO A 126 -2.08 -10.37 -14.44
C PRO A 126 -2.77 -11.70 -14.83
N ARG A 127 -3.37 -11.72 -16.03
CA ARG A 127 -3.94 -12.94 -16.61
C ARG A 127 -2.86 -13.90 -17.08
#